data_AF-A0A537RSX0-F1
#
_entry.id   AF-A0A537RSX0-F1
#
_cell.length_a   1.000
_cell.length_b   1.000
_cell.length_c   1.000
_cell.angle_alpha   90.00
_cell.angle_beta   90.00
_cell.angle_gamma   90.00
#
_symmetry.space_group_name_H-M   'P 1'
#
loop_
_entity.id
_entity.type
_entity.pdbx_description
1 polymer ?
#
loop_
_entity_poly.entity_id
_entity_poly.type
_entity_poly.pdbx_seq_one_letter_code
_entity_poly.pdbx_strand_id
1 'polypeptide(L)'
;MTTITTPSSLALVPSLEMAWQDVDSSFERFCLTAGIGAMEQMLCEDAQQLAGAPHNRGGGRVGHRWGRTKGKIGFHGGKVAVHRPRVRSYDGHEVALPTWRAAQAEDWLGRWAMNLMLINVSTRKLRRAVRLPEGDLPVIAGDGTSKSAASRRFVALSAERLAEWMTSDLSKLDLLVIQIDGLHIGNDLVLVAALGIDADGHKHPLGLIEGATENAAVVQALIDNLIERGLDPKVCRLFIIDGAKALSKVIRRTFGAHTPIQRCQLHKARNVIERLPKPLHASVRRVLRQAWELDDADKAERLLRNLARRLDQEAPGVAASILEGLDEMLTVNRLGLPVKLRRSLACTNSIENMMGTVRRVCRNVKRWRNAAMALRWTAAGMMEAAKGFRRLKAYKHLPILRAALAAHQTKYVTQRVEHDADAA
;
A
#
# COMPACT_ATOMS: atom_id res chain seq x y z
N MET A 1 -11.88 38.99 -47.08
CA MET A 1 -10.73 39.59 -46.37
C MET A 1 -10.67 39.01 -44.98
N THR A 2 -9.95 37.90 -44.82
CA THR A 2 -9.74 37.20 -43.55
C THR A 2 -8.40 37.66 -43.00
N THR A 3 -8.44 38.55 -42.02
CA THR A 3 -7.26 39.02 -41.28
C THR A 3 -6.69 37.86 -40.46
N ILE A 4 -5.53 37.35 -40.90
CA ILE A 4 -4.68 36.44 -40.15
C ILE A 4 -4.08 37.27 -39.02
N THR A 5 -4.56 37.03 -37.79
CA THR A 5 -3.97 37.59 -36.58
C THR A 5 -2.64 36.89 -36.34
N THR A 6 -1.54 37.57 -36.66
CA THR A 6 -0.18 37.17 -36.32
C THR A 6 -0.10 36.98 -34.79
N PRO A 7 0.44 35.87 -34.27
CA PRO A 7 0.65 35.75 -32.83
C PRO A 7 1.66 36.82 -32.41
N SER A 8 1.26 37.65 -31.45
CA SER A 8 2.12 38.62 -30.78
C SER A 8 3.40 37.92 -30.34
N SER A 9 4.54 38.39 -30.85
CA SER A 9 5.86 37.93 -30.43
C SER A 9 6.01 38.25 -28.94
N LEU A 10 5.75 37.26 -28.08
CA LEU A 10 6.26 37.24 -26.72
C LEU A 10 7.77 37.43 -26.84
N ALA A 11 8.25 38.63 -26.51
CA ALA A 11 9.67 38.93 -26.51
C ALA A 11 10.36 37.86 -25.67
N LEU A 12 11.15 37.00 -26.35
CA LEU A 12 11.91 35.99 -25.65
C LEU A 12 12.83 36.72 -24.67
N VAL A 13 12.82 36.26 -23.41
CA VAL A 13 13.81 36.72 -22.42
C VAL A 13 15.20 36.58 -23.07
N PRO A 14 16.16 37.50 -22.88
CA PRO A 14 17.49 37.38 -23.50
C PRO A 14 18.19 36.03 -23.22
N SER A 15 17.82 35.37 -22.11
CA SER A 15 18.26 34.00 -21.77
C SER A 15 17.72 32.90 -22.69
N LEU A 16 16.59 33.13 -23.35
CA LEU A 16 15.86 32.20 -24.20
C LEU A 16 16.37 32.26 -25.66
N GLU A 17 16.77 33.43 -26.16
CA GLU A 17 17.45 33.57 -27.46
C GLU A 17 18.85 32.94 -27.45
N MET A 18 19.63 33.19 -26.39
CA MET A 18 20.93 32.53 -26.19
C MET A 18 20.79 31.01 -26.01
N ALA A 19 19.74 30.54 -25.33
CA ALA A 19 19.51 29.11 -25.16
C ALA A 19 19.01 28.44 -26.45
N TRP A 20 18.26 29.15 -27.30
CA TRP A 20 17.76 28.62 -28.58
C TRP A 20 18.91 28.32 -29.56
N GLN A 21 19.98 29.11 -29.55
CA GLN A 21 21.20 28.85 -30.34
C GLN A 21 21.89 27.53 -29.95
N ASP A 22 21.67 27.02 -28.74
CA ASP A 22 22.19 25.74 -28.26
C ASP A 22 21.24 24.55 -28.53
N VAL A 23 20.03 24.76 -29.07
CA VAL A 23 19.05 23.67 -29.32
C VAL A 23 19.58 22.67 -30.36
N ASP A 24 20.38 23.12 -31.32
CA ASP A 24 21.08 22.26 -32.28
C ASP A 24 22.09 21.31 -31.60
N SER A 25 22.47 21.58 -30.33
CA SER A 25 23.41 20.78 -29.54
C SER A 25 22.76 19.95 -28.42
N SER A 26 21.69 20.44 -27.77
CA SER A 26 20.87 19.66 -26.83
C SER A 26 19.54 20.33 -26.46
N PHE A 27 18.44 19.65 -26.79
CA PHE A 27 17.10 20.03 -26.38
C PHE A 27 16.89 19.99 -24.84
N GLU A 28 17.46 19.01 -24.14
CA GLU A 28 17.31 18.91 -22.68
C GLU A 28 17.94 20.09 -21.95
N ARG A 29 19.12 20.53 -22.42
CA ARG A 29 19.83 21.68 -21.86
C ARG A 29 19.11 23.00 -22.11
N PHE A 30 18.51 23.15 -23.29
CA PHE A 30 17.64 24.28 -23.58
C PHE A 30 16.47 24.35 -22.59
N CYS A 31 15.70 23.26 -22.46
CA CYS A 31 14.55 23.21 -21.55
C CYS A 31 14.97 23.49 -20.09
N LEU A 32 16.11 22.95 -19.65
CA LEU A 32 16.66 23.22 -18.33
C LEU A 32 17.00 24.72 -18.14
N THR A 33 17.69 25.32 -19.10
CA THR A 33 18.14 26.73 -19.01
C THR A 33 16.97 27.69 -19.04
N ALA A 34 16.02 27.47 -19.96
CA ALA A 34 14.79 28.26 -20.06
C ALA A 34 13.96 28.14 -18.77
N GLY A 35 13.83 26.93 -18.21
CA GLY A 35 13.12 26.69 -16.95
C GLY A 35 13.78 27.37 -15.74
N ILE A 36 15.12 27.35 -15.65
CA ILE A 36 15.86 28.09 -14.61
C ILE A 36 15.60 29.59 -14.76
N GLY A 37 15.70 30.13 -15.97
CA GLY A 37 15.47 31.56 -16.24
C GLY A 37 14.06 32.01 -15.83
N ALA A 38 13.04 31.26 -16.22
CA ALA A 38 11.65 31.53 -15.82
C ALA A 38 11.48 31.51 -14.29
N MET A 39 12.08 30.53 -13.61
CA MET A 39 12.06 30.44 -12.15
C MET A 39 12.78 31.63 -11.49
N GLU A 40 13.95 32.03 -11.97
CA GLU A 40 14.67 33.19 -11.45
C GLU A 40 13.87 34.49 -11.61
N GLN A 41 13.13 34.64 -12.71
CA GLN A 41 12.25 35.76 -12.94
C GLN A 41 11.09 35.78 -11.93
N MET A 42 10.38 34.66 -11.76
CA MET A 42 9.30 34.55 -10.76
C MET A 42 9.81 34.87 -9.34
N LEU A 43 11.03 34.45 -8.99
CA LEU A 43 11.65 34.77 -7.70
C LEU A 43 12.01 36.26 -7.57
N CYS A 44 12.34 36.94 -8.66
CA CYS A 44 12.54 38.38 -8.68
C CYS A 44 11.22 39.14 -8.51
N GLU A 45 10.14 38.64 -9.12
CA GLU A 45 8.78 39.17 -8.98
C GLU A 45 8.27 39.02 -7.55
N ASP A 46 8.43 37.84 -6.92
CA ASP A 46 8.14 37.62 -5.49
C ASP A 46 8.86 38.64 -4.61
N ALA A 47 10.17 38.83 -4.85
CA ALA A 47 10.98 39.77 -4.07
C ALA A 47 10.54 41.22 -4.29
N GLN A 48 10.06 41.55 -5.49
CA GLN A 48 9.51 42.87 -5.81
C GLN A 48 8.16 43.11 -5.14
N GLN A 49 7.29 42.12 -5.08
CA GLN A 49 6.02 42.22 -4.36
C GLN A 49 6.26 42.43 -2.86
N LEU A 50 7.25 41.74 -2.27
CA LEU A 50 7.52 41.83 -0.84
C LEU A 50 8.32 43.08 -0.42
N ALA A 51 9.30 43.51 -1.22
CA ALA A 51 10.25 44.56 -0.86
C ALA A 51 10.16 45.83 -1.75
N GLY A 52 9.26 45.84 -2.73
CA GLY A 52 9.13 46.90 -3.72
C GLY A 52 10.13 46.82 -4.88
N ALA A 53 9.95 47.73 -5.85
CA ALA A 53 10.90 47.93 -6.94
C ALA A 53 12.28 48.36 -6.40
N PRO A 54 13.38 47.99 -7.05
CA PRO A 54 14.70 48.46 -6.68
C PRO A 54 14.74 49.98 -6.54
N HIS A 55 15.36 50.48 -5.47
CA HIS A 55 15.55 51.92 -5.21
C HIS A 55 14.26 52.75 -5.00
N ASN A 56 13.09 52.11 -4.90
CA ASN A 56 11.82 52.80 -4.66
C ASN A 56 11.48 52.90 -3.15
N ARG A 57 10.88 54.02 -2.75
CA ARG A 57 10.46 54.34 -1.36
C ARG A 57 8.96 54.17 -1.09
N GLY A 58 8.18 53.57 -1.99
CA GLY A 58 6.73 53.37 -1.82
C GLY A 58 6.29 52.57 -0.56
N GLY A 59 5.02 52.69 -0.16
CA GLY A 59 4.44 51.98 0.99
C GLY A 59 4.04 50.52 0.68
N GLY A 60 3.65 49.75 1.71
CA GLY A 60 3.12 48.37 1.57
C GLY A 60 4.16 47.24 1.57
N ARG A 61 5.39 47.49 2.03
CA ARG A 61 6.50 46.52 2.02
C ARG A 61 6.54 45.70 3.29
N VAL A 62 6.89 44.41 3.15
CA VAL A 62 7.10 43.47 4.26
C VAL A 62 8.56 43.49 4.75
N GLY A 63 9.47 44.03 3.94
CA GLY A 63 10.89 44.11 4.26
C GLY A 63 11.73 44.80 3.18
N HIS A 64 13.04 44.63 3.25
CA HIS A 64 14.02 45.19 2.31
C HIS A 64 14.80 44.07 1.60
N ARG A 65 15.35 44.39 0.41
CA ARG A 65 16.22 43.46 -0.33
C ARG A 65 17.57 43.31 0.37
N TRP A 66 18.06 42.09 0.48
CA TRP A 66 19.28 41.73 1.21
C TRP A 66 20.25 40.91 0.32
N GLY A 67 20.35 41.29 -0.96
CA GLY A 67 21.22 40.64 -1.93
C GLY A 67 20.63 39.36 -2.57
N ARG A 68 21.50 38.51 -3.11
CA ARG A 68 21.14 37.26 -3.82
C ARG A 68 21.90 36.08 -3.22
N THR A 69 21.33 34.89 -3.33
CA THR A 69 22.00 33.62 -2.97
C THR A 69 21.71 32.55 -4.01
N LYS A 70 22.58 31.54 -4.10
CA LYS A 70 22.35 30.33 -4.89
C LYS A 70 21.63 29.30 -4.04
N GLY A 71 20.44 28.89 -4.47
CA GLY A 71 19.69 27.78 -3.89
C GLY A 71 19.67 26.57 -4.84
N LYS A 72 19.32 25.39 -4.32
CA LYS A 72 19.11 24.19 -5.15
C LYS A 72 17.68 23.69 -5.06
N ILE A 73 17.02 23.47 -6.20
CA ILE A 73 15.68 22.86 -6.31
C ILE A 73 15.77 21.52 -7.03
N GLY A 74 14.82 20.61 -6.78
CA GLY A 74 14.75 19.33 -7.47
C GLY A 74 14.23 19.49 -8.90
N PHE A 75 14.92 18.92 -9.88
CA PHE A 75 14.51 18.91 -11.30
C PHE A 75 15.15 17.74 -12.05
N HIS A 76 14.39 17.10 -12.96
CA HIS A 76 14.82 16.03 -13.88
C HIS A 76 15.68 14.94 -13.22
N GLY A 77 15.25 14.48 -12.04
CA GLY A 77 15.95 13.45 -11.29
C GLY A 77 17.29 13.89 -10.69
N GLY A 78 17.56 15.18 -10.54
CA GLY A 78 18.66 15.73 -9.74
C GLY A 78 18.28 17.06 -9.11
N LYS A 79 19.29 17.86 -8.75
CA LYS A 79 19.13 19.23 -8.26
C LYS A 79 19.78 20.21 -9.21
N VAL A 80 19.11 21.34 -9.41
CA VAL A 80 19.58 22.44 -10.25
C VAL A 80 19.78 23.67 -9.38
N ALA A 81 20.83 24.45 -9.68
CA ALA A 81 21.12 25.68 -8.95
C ALA A 81 20.34 26.85 -9.56
N VAL A 82 19.73 27.65 -8.70
CA VAL A 82 18.92 28.82 -9.09
C VAL A 82 19.35 30.00 -8.22
N HIS A 83 19.57 31.17 -8.82
CA HIS A 83 19.85 32.39 -8.09
C HIS A 83 18.55 33.02 -7.63
N ARG A 84 18.38 33.11 -6.31
CA ARG A 84 17.22 33.76 -5.72
C ARG A 84 17.61 35.06 -5.02
N PRO A 85 16.83 36.14 -5.15
CA PRO A 85 16.93 37.28 -4.25
C PRO A 85 16.63 36.88 -2.81
N ARG A 86 17.11 37.69 -1.86
CA ARG A 86 16.77 37.59 -0.44
C ARG A 86 16.00 38.82 -0.04
N VAL A 87 14.92 38.62 0.70
CA VAL A 87 14.17 39.69 1.36
C VAL A 87 14.30 39.48 2.85
N ARG A 88 14.58 40.55 3.59
CA ARG A 88 14.69 40.54 5.04
C ARG A 88 13.60 41.43 5.61
N SER A 89 12.80 40.90 6.53
CA SER A 89 11.78 41.67 7.23
C SER A 89 12.42 42.79 8.05
N TYR A 90 11.62 43.77 8.47
CA TYR A 90 12.08 44.83 9.36
C TYR A 90 12.54 44.29 10.72
N ASP A 91 11.98 43.16 11.16
CA ASP A 91 12.40 42.45 12.38
C ASP A 91 13.68 41.61 12.19
N GLY A 92 14.32 41.70 11.02
CA GLY A 92 15.62 41.09 10.78
C GLY A 92 15.60 39.61 10.40
N HIS A 93 14.45 39.03 10.07
CA HIS A 93 14.34 37.64 9.62
C HIS A 93 14.27 37.54 8.09
N GLU A 94 14.84 36.47 7.50
CA GLU A 94 14.69 36.25 6.06
C GLU A 94 13.26 35.79 5.74
N VAL A 95 12.61 36.50 4.81
CA VAL A 95 11.28 36.16 4.31
C VAL A 95 11.44 35.17 3.16
N ALA A 96 10.83 34.00 3.30
CA ALA A 96 10.82 33.00 2.23
C ALA A 96 9.92 33.47 1.09
N LEU A 97 10.47 33.48 -0.13
CA LEU A 97 9.72 33.80 -1.34
C LEU A 97 8.64 32.72 -1.61
N PRO A 98 7.39 33.08 -1.91
CA PRO A 98 6.32 32.12 -2.19
C PRO A 98 6.68 31.05 -3.23
N THR A 99 7.23 31.46 -4.37
CA THR A 99 7.70 30.58 -5.45
C THR A 99 8.79 29.63 -4.95
N TRP A 100 9.73 30.12 -4.14
CA TRP A 100 10.78 29.28 -3.55
C TRP A 100 10.20 28.21 -2.60
N ARG A 101 9.23 28.61 -1.78
CA ARG A 101 8.55 27.69 -0.85
C ARG A 101 7.79 26.61 -1.61
N ALA A 102 7.04 26.99 -2.65
CA ALA A 102 6.31 26.06 -3.51
C ALA A 102 7.27 25.06 -4.19
N ALA A 103 8.34 25.55 -4.81
CA ALA A 103 9.33 24.70 -5.48
C ALA A 103 10.05 23.71 -4.54
N GLN A 104 10.26 24.08 -3.27
CA GLN A 104 10.83 23.15 -2.27
C GLN A 104 9.81 22.12 -1.78
N ALA A 105 8.54 22.51 -1.64
CA ALA A 105 7.49 21.66 -1.08
C ALA A 105 7.09 20.48 -1.98
N GLU A 106 7.28 20.58 -3.31
CA GLU A 106 6.87 19.52 -4.22
C GLU A 106 7.67 18.20 -4.08
N ASP A 107 8.93 18.27 -3.58
CA ASP A 107 9.89 17.15 -3.43
C ASP A 107 9.85 16.12 -4.59
N TRP A 108 9.85 16.61 -5.83
CA TRP A 108 9.83 15.74 -7.02
C TRP A 108 10.98 14.72 -7.02
N LEU A 109 12.15 15.12 -6.54
CA LEU A 109 13.31 14.22 -6.48
C LEU A 109 13.07 13.06 -5.49
N GLY A 110 12.44 13.32 -4.34
CA GLY A 110 12.04 12.28 -3.40
C GLY A 110 10.98 11.35 -3.96
N ARG A 111 9.93 11.91 -4.56
CA ARG A 111 8.86 11.16 -5.23
C ARG A 111 9.39 10.26 -6.35
N TRP A 112 10.29 10.80 -7.17
CA TRP A 112 10.92 10.07 -8.27
C TRP A 112 11.84 8.95 -7.77
N ALA A 113 12.68 9.24 -6.76
CA ALA A 113 13.53 8.23 -6.14
C ALA A 113 12.70 7.09 -5.54
N MET A 114 11.60 7.40 -4.85
CA MET A 114 10.69 6.39 -4.33
C MET A 114 10.04 5.57 -5.44
N ASN A 115 9.48 6.22 -6.46
CA ASN A 115 8.86 5.53 -7.59
C ASN A 115 9.82 4.55 -8.28
N LEU A 116 11.04 5.01 -8.60
CA LEU A 116 12.06 4.18 -9.22
C LEU A 116 12.44 2.97 -8.34
N MET A 117 12.53 3.16 -7.02
CA MET A 117 12.80 2.07 -6.09
C MET A 117 11.66 1.05 -6.02
N LEU A 118 10.39 1.49 -6.09
CA LEU A 118 9.24 0.59 -6.12
C LEU A 118 9.20 -0.27 -7.39
N ILE A 119 9.67 0.25 -8.52
CA ILE A 119 9.82 -0.52 -9.77
C ILE A 119 11.18 -1.23 -9.88
N ASN A 120 11.87 -1.46 -8.75
CA ASN A 120 13.13 -2.21 -8.66
C ASN A 120 14.37 -1.57 -9.31
N VAL A 121 14.42 -0.25 -9.48
CA VAL A 121 15.68 0.45 -9.73
C VAL A 121 16.45 0.59 -8.41
N SER A 122 17.63 -0.01 -8.33
CA SER A 122 18.45 0.08 -7.11
C SER A 122 18.97 1.51 -6.90
N THR A 123 19.23 1.90 -5.65
CA THR A 123 19.79 3.22 -5.32
C THR A 123 21.12 3.51 -6.02
N ARG A 124 21.89 2.48 -6.40
CA ARG A 124 23.14 2.63 -7.19
C ARG A 124 22.87 2.93 -8.66
N LYS A 125 21.72 2.52 -9.18
CA LYS A 125 21.28 2.75 -10.55
C LYS A 125 20.45 4.02 -10.71
N LEU A 126 20.04 4.69 -9.62
CA LEU A 126 19.21 5.90 -9.66
C LEU A 126 19.77 6.93 -10.64
N ARG A 127 21.05 7.30 -10.49
CA ARG A 127 21.71 8.28 -11.36
C ARG A 127 21.57 7.92 -12.84
N ARG A 128 21.87 6.67 -13.20
CA ARG A 128 21.77 6.18 -14.58
C ARG A 128 20.31 6.08 -15.08
N ALA A 129 19.35 5.90 -14.17
CA ALA A 129 17.93 5.82 -14.52
C ALA A 129 17.31 7.19 -14.80
N VAL A 130 17.96 8.28 -14.39
CA VAL A 130 17.43 9.64 -14.53
C VAL A 130 18.32 10.57 -15.36
N ARG A 131 19.53 10.11 -15.67
CA ARG A 131 20.49 10.78 -16.55
C ARG A 131 21.15 9.72 -17.40
N LEU A 132 20.96 9.85 -18.71
CA LEU A 132 21.60 8.98 -19.69
C LEU A 132 23.13 9.19 -19.62
N PRO A 133 23.94 8.13 -19.72
CA PRO A 133 25.39 8.25 -19.79
C PRO A 133 25.87 9.14 -20.94
N GLU A 134 25.14 9.12 -22.06
CA GLU A 134 25.41 9.89 -23.27
C GLU A 134 24.70 11.25 -23.27
N GLY A 135 23.90 11.53 -22.23
CA GLY A 135 23.24 12.83 -22.05
C GLY A 135 24.24 13.93 -21.71
N ASP A 136 23.95 15.14 -22.14
CA ASP A 136 24.85 16.30 -22.01
C ASP A 136 24.67 17.06 -20.67
N LEU A 137 23.75 16.62 -19.82
CA LEU A 137 23.53 17.21 -18.50
C LEU A 137 24.66 16.86 -17.52
N PRO A 138 25.41 17.85 -16.99
CA PRO A 138 26.57 17.58 -16.15
C PRO A 138 26.18 16.93 -14.82
N VAL A 139 26.99 15.96 -14.40
CA VAL A 139 26.96 15.42 -13.04
C VAL A 139 27.65 16.41 -12.10
N ILE A 140 26.90 16.98 -11.16
CA ILE A 140 27.41 17.97 -10.21
C ILE A 140 27.41 17.37 -8.80
N ALA A 141 28.46 17.68 -8.03
CA ALA A 141 28.52 17.31 -6.63
C ALA A 141 27.29 17.83 -5.85
N GLY A 142 26.62 16.91 -5.15
CA GLY A 142 25.42 17.24 -4.38
C GLY A 142 24.16 17.47 -5.24
N ASP A 143 24.12 16.95 -6.47
CA ASP A 143 22.91 16.87 -7.30
C ASP A 143 21.79 16.01 -6.70
N GLY A 144 22.08 15.28 -5.61
CA GLY A 144 21.09 14.47 -4.90
C GLY A 144 20.76 13.13 -5.55
N THR A 145 21.52 12.70 -6.55
CA THR A 145 21.30 11.43 -7.27
C THR A 145 22.19 10.29 -6.77
N SER A 146 23.04 10.56 -5.78
CA SER A 146 23.89 9.54 -5.15
C SER A 146 23.06 8.48 -4.43
N LYS A 147 23.64 7.28 -4.29
CA LYS A 147 23.05 6.16 -3.55
C LYS A 147 22.53 6.57 -2.17
N SER A 148 23.33 7.33 -1.42
CA SER A 148 22.99 7.75 -0.06
C SER A 148 21.88 8.81 -0.05
N ALA A 149 21.85 9.72 -1.03
CA ALA A 149 20.77 10.70 -1.16
C ALA A 149 19.43 10.02 -1.51
N ALA A 150 19.45 9.09 -2.47
CA ALA A 150 18.30 8.26 -2.83
C ALA A 150 17.75 7.48 -1.63
N SER A 151 18.64 6.82 -0.88
CA SER A 151 18.27 6.05 0.30
C SER A 151 17.62 6.92 1.37
N ARG A 152 18.15 8.12 1.64
CA ARG A 152 17.56 9.04 2.64
C ARG A 152 16.17 9.50 2.22
N ARG A 153 15.98 9.83 0.94
CA ARG A 153 14.68 10.23 0.38
C ARG A 153 13.64 9.13 0.53
N PHE A 154 14.01 7.91 0.12
CA PHE A 154 13.13 6.77 0.26
C PHE A 154 12.75 6.56 1.73
N VAL A 155 13.71 6.58 2.65
CA VAL A 155 13.42 6.39 4.08
C VAL A 155 12.47 7.46 4.60
N ALA A 156 12.71 8.74 4.30
CA ALA A 156 11.86 9.84 4.74
C ALA A 156 10.43 9.71 4.19
N LEU A 157 10.30 9.61 2.86
CA LEU A 157 8.98 9.58 2.20
C LEU A 157 8.20 8.30 2.50
N SER A 158 8.87 7.14 2.61
CA SER A 158 8.18 5.90 3.01
C SER A 158 7.80 5.87 4.49
N ALA A 159 8.51 6.60 5.36
CA ALA A 159 8.11 6.73 6.76
C ALA A 159 6.88 7.62 6.91
N GLU A 160 6.87 8.77 6.23
CA GLU A 160 5.72 9.69 6.18
C GLU A 160 4.47 8.99 5.65
N ARG A 161 4.56 8.36 4.45
CA ARG A 161 3.43 7.63 3.86
C ARG A 161 2.96 6.45 4.71
N LEU A 162 3.86 5.77 5.41
CA LEU A 162 3.49 4.71 6.34
C LEU A 162 2.67 5.28 7.51
N ALA A 163 3.12 6.40 8.10
CA ALA A 163 2.41 7.04 9.20
C ALA A 163 1.04 7.57 8.77
N GLU A 164 0.95 8.22 7.62
CA GLU A 164 -0.32 8.68 7.03
C GLU A 164 -1.28 7.52 6.77
N TRP A 165 -0.80 6.43 6.16
CA TRP A 165 -1.65 5.27 5.88
C TRP A 165 -2.11 4.56 7.16
N MET A 166 -1.22 4.37 8.14
CA MET A 166 -1.56 3.74 9.42
C MET A 166 -2.44 4.61 10.33
N THR A 167 -2.76 5.84 9.94
CA THR A 167 -3.72 6.73 10.61
C THR A 167 -4.96 7.00 9.76
N SER A 168 -5.08 6.39 8.57
CA SER A 168 -6.21 6.63 7.67
C SER A 168 -7.51 6.10 8.26
N ASP A 169 -8.59 6.87 8.11
CA ASP A 169 -9.95 6.50 8.51
C ASP A 169 -10.50 5.33 7.66
N LEU A 170 -10.99 4.30 8.33
CA LEU A 170 -11.60 3.10 7.77
C LEU A 170 -13.13 3.09 7.87
N SER A 171 -13.73 4.02 8.63
CA SER A 171 -15.19 4.03 8.90
C SER A 171 -16.04 4.18 7.64
N LYS A 172 -15.49 4.80 6.60
CA LYS A 172 -16.16 4.99 5.30
C LYS A 172 -16.11 3.76 4.41
N LEU A 173 -15.33 2.74 4.77
CA LEU A 173 -15.24 1.50 4.01
C LEU A 173 -16.31 0.52 4.49
N ASP A 174 -17.28 0.22 3.62
CA ASP A 174 -18.31 -0.79 3.86
C ASP A 174 -17.72 -2.21 3.66
N LEU A 175 -16.81 -2.59 4.55
CA LEU A 175 -16.04 -3.84 4.51
C LEU A 175 -16.93 -5.03 4.88
N LEU A 176 -17.06 -5.99 3.97
CA LEU A 176 -17.76 -7.27 4.20
C LEU A 176 -16.80 -8.41 4.56
N VAL A 177 -15.56 -8.33 4.08
CA VAL A 177 -14.56 -9.38 4.22
C VAL A 177 -13.23 -8.78 4.66
N ILE A 178 -12.55 -9.45 5.60
CA ILE A 178 -11.19 -9.12 6.01
C ILE A 178 -10.32 -10.36 5.88
N GLN A 179 -9.26 -10.28 5.09
CA GLN A 179 -8.23 -11.30 5.01
C GLN A 179 -7.05 -10.89 5.90
N ILE A 180 -6.54 -11.80 6.72
CA ILE A 180 -5.35 -11.58 7.54
C ILE A 180 -4.36 -12.70 7.27
N ASP A 181 -3.11 -12.32 6.99
CA ASP A 181 -2.06 -13.29 6.65
C ASP A 181 -0.68 -12.83 7.15
N GLY A 182 0.17 -13.81 7.41
CA GLY A 182 1.56 -13.63 7.80
C GLY A 182 2.47 -13.47 6.57
N LEU A 183 3.46 -12.58 6.67
CA LEU A 183 4.47 -12.35 5.65
C LEU A 183 5.87 -12.42 6.25
N HIS A 184 6.62 -13.43 5.82
CA HIS A 184 8.03 -13.56 6.16
C HIS A 184 8.87 -12.60 5.29
N ILE A 185 9.67 -11.77 5.95
CA ILE A 185 10.58 -10.79 5.34
C ILE A 185 12.01 -11.15 5.72
N GLY A 186 12.83 -11.52 4.73
CA GLY A 186 14.17 -12.04 5.03
C GLY A 186 14.09 -13.38 5.76
N ASN A 187 15.00 -13.63 6.68
CA ASN A 187 15.07 -14.90 7.40
C ASN A 187 14.29 -14.89 8.72
N ASP A 188 14.24 -13.74 9.41
CA ASP A 188 13.84 -13.70 10.83
C ASP A 188 12.68 -12.75 11.13
N LEU A 189 12.23 -11.92 10.17
CA LEU A 189 11.15 -10.96 10.41
C LEU A 189 9.83 -11.51 9.90
N VAL A 190 8.80 -11.46 10.74
CA VAL A 190 7.43 -11.77 10.38
C VAL A 190 6.59 -10.51 10.50
N LEU A 191 5.80 -10.21 9.49
CA LEU A 191 4.80 -9.13 9.55
C LEU A 191 3.41 -9.74 9.40
N VAL A 192 2.42 -9.18 10.06
CA VAL A 192 1.01 -9.57 9.87
C VAL A 192 0.31 -8.42 9.18
N ALA A 193 -0.38 -8.72 8.08
CA ALA A 193 -1.09 -7.72 7.30
C ALA A 193 -2.56 -8.08 7.11
N ALA A 194 -3.37 -7.02 6.94
CA ALA A 194 -4.79 -7.11 6.70
C ALA A 194 -5.17 -6.50 5.34
N LEU A 195 -6.09 -7.18 4.64
CA LEU A 195 -6.71 -6.73 3.40
C LEU A 195 -8.23 -6.78 3.55
N GLY A 196 -8.90 -5.67 3.29
CA GLY A 196 -10.36 -5.54 3.30
C GLY A 196 -10.94 -5.69 1.91
N ILE A 197 -12.17 -6.19 1.83
CA ILE A 197 -12.99 -6.17 0.62
C ILE A 197 -14.31 -5.51 0.96
N ASP A 198 -14.62 -4.42 0.25
CA ASP A 198 -15.87 -3.69 0.43
C ASP A 198 -17.07 -4.34 -0.28
N ALA A 199 -18.23 -3.77 -0.06
CA ALA A 199 -19.51 -4.14 -0.67
C ALA A 199 -19.51 -4.19 -2.21
N ASP A 200 -18.74 -3.31 -2.85
CA ASP A 200 -18.60 -3.21 -4.29
C ASP A 200 -17.51 -4.16 -4.84
N GLY A 201 -16.80 -4.82 -3.93
CA GLY A 201 -15.72 -5.74 -4.21
C GLY A 201 -14.36 -5.07 -4.42
N HIS A 202 -14.20 -3.77 -4.16
CA HIS A 202 -12.86 -3.17 -4.15
C HIS A 202 -12.07 -3.69 -2.96
N LYS A 203 -10.77 -3.83 -3.19
CA LYS A 203 -9.83 -4.37 -2.20
C LYS A 203 -9.04 -3.20 -1.61
N HIS A 204 -8.79 -3.25 -0.31
CA HIS A 204 -8.16 -2.16 0.42
C HIS A 204 -7.10 -2.73 1.35
N PRO A 205 -5.81 -2.37 1.21
CA PRO A 205 -4.82 -2.71 2.24
C PRO A 205 -5.19 -1.95 3.51
N LEU A 206 -5.44 -2.67 4.61
CA LEU A 206 -5.98 -2.07 5.83
C LEU A 206 -4.90 -1.72 6.85
N GLY A 207 -3.94 -2.62 7.07
CA GLY A 207 -2.92 -2.42 8.08
C GLY A 207 -1.81 -3.46 8.02
N LEU A 208 -0.73 -3.16 8.74
CA LEU A 208 0.47 -3.96 8.83
C LEU A 208 1.10 -3.77 10.21
N ILE A 209 1.50 -4.86 10.86
CA ILE A 209 2.24 -4.81 12.13
C ILE A 209 3.43 -5.76 12.12
N GLU A 210 4.46 -5.43 12.89
CA GLU A 210 5.60 -6.31 13.15
C GLU A 210 5.23 -7.39 14.18
N GLY A 211 5.68 -8.62 13.94
CA GLY A 211 5.66 -9.69 14.92
C GLY A 211 6.95 -10.52 14.93
N ALA A 212 7.29 -11.07 16.08
CA ALA A 212 8.33 -12.11 16.17
C ALA A 212 7.79 -13.50 15.75
N THR A 213 6.47 -13.70 15.90
CA THR A 213 5.69 -14.88 15.52
C THR A 213 4.24 -14.44 15.28
N GLU A 214 3.39 -15.30 14.71
CA GLU A 214 1.92 -15.12 14.64
C GLU A 214 1.25 -15.26 16.02
N ASN A 215 1.86 -14.69 17.06
CA ASN A 215 1.34 -14.73 18.43
C ASN A 215 0.08 -13.85 18.54
N ALA A 216 -0.86 -14.27 19.39
CA ALA A 216 -2.13 -13.59 19.65
C ALA A 216 -1.97 -12.10 20.02
N ALA A 217 -0.86 -11.71 20.68
CA ALA A 217 -0.61 -10.31 21.01
C ALA A 217 -0.40 -9.43 19.76
N VAL A 218 0.37 -9.91 18.78
CA VAL A 218 0.63 -9.19 17.52
C VAL A 218 -0.66 -9.04 16.73
N VAL A 219 -1.43 -10.12 16.65
CA VAL A 219 -2.74 -10.11 15.97
C VAL A 219 -3.71 -9.15 16.65
N GLN A 220 -3.77 -9.16 17.98
CA GLN A 220 -4.64 -8.26 18.73
C GLN A 220 -4.26 -6.80 18.46
N ALA A 221 -2.97 -6.46 18.49
CA ALA A 221 -2.51 -5.11 18.20
C ALA A 221 -2.83 -4.66 16.76
N LEU A 222 -2.80 -5.57 15.77
CA LEU A 222 -3.30 -5.26 14.43
C LEU A 222 -4.80 -4.95 14.43
N ILE A 223 -5.60 -5.79 15.09
CA ILE A 223 -7.06 -5.61 15.15
C ILE A 223 -7.44 -4.33 15.91
N ASP A 224 -6.77 -4.03 17.03
CA ASP A 224 -6.96 -2.81 17.81
C ASP A 224 -6.69 -1.58 16.95
N ASN A 225 -5.58 -1.57 16.20
CA ASN A 225 -5.30 -0.49 15.26
C ASN A 225 -6.40 -0.31 14.20
N LEU A 226 -6.97 -1.40 13.68
CA LEU A 226 -8.07 -1.29 12.72
C LEU A 226 -9.33 -0.70 13.37
N ILE A 227 -9.65 -1.10 14.60
CA ILE A 227 -10.81 -0.61 15.36
C ILE A 227 -10.66 0.87 15.70
N GLU A 228 -9.49 1.27 16.20
CA GLU A 228 -9.16 2.68 16.50
C GLU A 228 -9.34 3.58 15.28
N ARG A 229 -9.13 3.04 14.07
CA ARG A 229 -9.29 3.74 12.80
C ARG A 229 -10.70 3.67 12.22
N GLY A 230 -11.67 3.08 12.93
CA GLY A 230 -13.08 3.08 12.55
C GLY A 230 -13.63 1.73 12.07
N LEU A 231 -12.92 0.61 12.22
CA LEU A 231 -13.50 -0.71 12.00
C LEU A 231 -14.46 -1.07 13.14
N ASP A 232 -15.77 -0.92 12.93
CA ASP A 232 -16.77 -1.22 13.96
C ASP A 232 -16.83 -2.73 14.29
N PRO A 233 -16.49 -3.16 15.53
CA PRO A 233 -16.55 -4.57 15.92
C PRO A 233 -17.97 -5.15 16.00
N LYS A 234 -19.01 -4.31 16.02
CA LYS A 234 -20.41 -4.77 16.06
C LYS A 234 -20.93 -5.26 14.71
N VAL A 235 -20.29 -4.85 13.62
CA VAL A 235 -20.69 -5.26 12.27
C VAL A 235 -20.10 -6.65 11.97
N CYS A 236 -20.99 -7.62 11.73
CA CYS A 236 -20.61 -8.97 11.36
C CYS A 236 -19.90 -9.00 10.00
N ARG A 237 -18.69 -9.55 9.97
CA ARG A 237 -17.85 -9.68 8.77
C ARG A 237 -17.33 -11.10 8.63
N LEU A 238 -17.01 -11.49 7.40
CA LEU A 238 -16.29 -12.73 7.13
C LEU A 238 -14.79 -12.49 7.26
N PHE A 239 -14.13 -13.21 8.17
CA PHE A 239 -12.68 -13.24 8.25
C PHE A 239 -12.12 -14.41 7.44
N ILE A 240 -11.04 -14.21 6.70
CA ILE A 240 -10.36 -15.27 5.95
C ILE A 240 -8.89 -15.33 6.37
N ILE A 241 -8.45 -16.50 6.84
CA ILE A 241 -7.10 -16.72 7.38
C ILE A 241 -6.54 -18.07 6.93
N ASP A 242 -5.22 -18.29 7.04
CA ASP A 242 -4.61 -19.62 6.81
C ASP A 242 -4.94 -20.64 7.94
N GLY A 243 -5.45 -20.13 9.06
CA GLY A 243 -5.91 -20.95 10.19
C GLY A 243 -4.86 -21.11 11.29
N ALA A 244 -4.10 -20.05 11.54
CA ALA A 244 -3.39 -19.91 12.81
C ALA A 244 -4.43 -19.83 13.93
N LYS A 245 -4.38 -20.76 14.90
CA LYS A 245 -5.33 -20.81 16.02
C LYS A 245 -5.35 -19.50 16.83
N ALA A 246 -4.19 -18.83 16.92
CA ALA A 246 -4.08 -17.52 17.55
C ALA A 246 -4.94 -16.46 16.84
N LEU A 247 -4.95 -16.43 15.50
CA LEU A 247 -5.82 -15.55 14.71
C LEU A 247 -7.29 -15.81 15.03
N SER A 248 -7.74 -17.07 14.93
CA SER A 248 -9.15 -17.42 15.19
C SER A 248 -9.59 -17.02 16.60
N LYS A 249 -8.73 -17.26 17.61
CA LYS A 249 -9.02 -16.91 19.01
C LYS A 249 -9.17 -15.41 19.20
N VAL A 250 -8.26 -14.61 18.63
CA VAL A 250 -8.29 -13.16 18.77
C VAL A 250 -9.51 -12.59 18.04
N ILE A 251 -9.80 -13.03 16.82
CA ILE A 251 -10.97 -12.59 16.06
C ILE A 251 -12.26 -12.86 16.85
N ARG A 252 -12.46 -14.08 17.34
CA ARG A 252 -13.66 -14.42 18.12
C ARG A 252 -13.75 -13.70 19.47
N ARG A 253 -12.61 -13.38 20.10
CA ARG A 253 -12.59 -12.57 21.32
C ARG A 253 -13.07 -11.15 21.06
N THR A 254 -12.63 -10.55 19.95
CA THR A 254 -12.91 -9.13 19.66
C THR A 254 -14.26 -8.91 18.98
N PHE A 255 -14.62 -9.77 18.03
CA PHE A 255 -15.84 -9.62 17.20
C PHE A 255 -16.98 -10.56 17.62
N GLY A 256 -16.74 -11.43 18.60
CA GLY A 256 -17.73 -12.37 19.17
C GLY A 256 -17.49 -13.83 18.76
N ALA A 257 -17.92 -14.76 19.62
CA ALA A 257 -17.70 -16.20 19.41
C ALA A 257 -18.32 -16.73 18.10
N HIS A 258 -19.39 -16.09 17.64
CA HIS A 258 -20.12 -16.43 16.43
C HIS A 258 -19.49 -15.88 15.15
N THR A 259 -18.44 -15.04 15.22
CA THR A 259 -17.85 -14.41 14.04
C THR A 259 -17.49 -15.46 12.97
N PRO A 260 -17.99 -15.32 11.73
CA PRO A 260 -17.64 -16.23 10.65
C PRO A 260 -16.15 -16.15 10.29
N ILE A 261 -15.46 -17.28 10.38
CA ILE A 261 -14.04 -17.41 10.01
C ILE A 261 -13.92 -18.50 8.96
N GLN A 262 -13.52 -18.12 7.76
CA GLN A 262 -13.17 -19.05 6.70
C GLN A 262 -11.67 -19.35 6.73
N ARG A 263 -11.31 -20.62 6.88
CA ARG A 263 -9.93 -21.07 6.72
C ARG A 263 -9.59 -21.30 5.26
N CYS A 264 -8.42 -20.87 4.81
CA CYS A 264 -7.97 -21.03 3.43
C CYS A 264 -7.91 -22.51 3.03
N GLN A 265 -8.78 -22.90 2.10
CA GLN A 265 -8.84 -24.28 1.58
C GLN A 265 -7.58 -24.65 0.78
N LEU A 266 -6.95 -23.67 0.11
CA LEU A 266 -5.73 -23.94 -0.68
C LEU A 266 -4.53 -24.26 0.20
N HIS A 267 -4.31 -23.48 1.25
CA HIS A 267 -3.26 -23.77 2.22
C HIS A 267 -3.54 -25.06 2.97
N LYS A 268 -4.80 -25.34 3.34
CA LYS A 268 -5.14 -26.62 3.94
C LYS A 268 -4.83 -27.79 3.01
N ALA A 269 -5.24 -27.72 1.74
CA ALA A 269 -4.90 -28.75 0.76
C ALA A 269 -3.39 -28.95 0.67
N ARG A 270 -2.61 -27.87 0.64
CA ARG A 270 -1.14 -27.96 0.63
C ARG A 270 -0.60 -28.68 1.86
N ASN A 271 -1.02 -28.25 3.05
CA ASN A 271 -0.60 -28.84 4.33
C ASN A 271 -0.95 -30.33 4.46
N VAL A 272 -2.11 -30.74 3.92
CA VAL A 272 -2.53 -32.15 3.87
C VAL A 272 -1.68 -32.93 2.88
N ILE A 273 -1.49 -32.41 1.67
CA ILE A 273 -0.83 -33.14 0.58
C ILE A 273 0.68 -33.28 0.77
N GLU A 274 1.37 -32.25 1.29
CA GLU A 274 2.83 -32.29 1.50
C GLU A 274 3.27 -33.35 2.52
N ARG A 275 2.35 -33.80 3.38
CA ARG A 275 2.59 -34.82 4.41
C ARG A 275 2.18 -36.23 3.98
N LEU A 276 1.71 -36.39 2.74
CA LEU A 276 1.27 -37.67 2.22
C LEU A 276 2.26 -38.24 1.19
N PRO A 277 2.35 -39.58 1.05
CA PRO A 277 3.04 -40.21 -0.07
C PRO A 277 2.49 -39.74 -1.43
N LYS A 278 3.37 -39.53 -2.41
CA LYS A 278 3.02 -39.05 -3.76
C LYS A 278 1.85 -39.83 -4.42
N PRO A 279 1.74 -41.17 -4.32
CA PRO A 279 0.64 -41.92 -4.93
C PRO A 279 -0.76 -41.50 -4.43
N LEU A 280 -0.87 -41.02 -3.18
CA LEU A 280 -2.15 -40.60 -2.59
C LEU A 280 -2.55 -39.17 -2.98
N HIS A 281 -1.65 -38.38 -3.57
CA HIS A 281 -1.90 -36.96 -3.81
C HIS A 281 -3.12 -36.71 -4.70
N ALA A 282 -3.26 -37.47 -5.79
CA ALA A 282 -4.33 -37.27 -6.75
C ALA A 282 -5.71 -37.62 -6.18
N SER A 283 -5.83 -38.75 -5.47
CA SER A 283 -7.08 -39.20 -4.87
C SER A 283 -7.53 -38.26 -3.75
N VAL A 284 -6.61 -37.86 -2.86
CA VAL A 284 -6.92 -36.94 -1.75
C VAL A 284 -7.31 -35.55 -2.26
N ARG A 285 -6.59 -34.99 -3.26
CA ARG A 285 -6.98 -33.71 -3.88
C ARG A 285 -8.38 -33.75 -4.48
N ARG A 286 -8.76 -34.87 -5.10
CA ARG A 286 -10.09 -35.05 -5.70
C ARG A 286 -11.18 -35.00 -4.62
N VAL A 287 -11.01 -35.72 -3.51
CA VAL A 287 -11.99 -35.75 -2.42
C VAL A 287 -12.11 -34.38 -1.75
N LEU A 288 -11.00 -33.69 -1.48
CA LEU A 288 -11.01 -32.33 -0.92
C LEU A 288 -11.79 -31.37 -1.83
N ARG A 289 -11.50 -31.39 -3.14
CA ARG A 289 -12.21 -30.55 -4.13
C ARG A 289 -13.70 -30.87 -4.16
N GLN A 290 -14.06 -32.15 -4.23
CA GLN A 290 -15.45 -32.59 -4.25
C GLN A 290 -16.21 -32.08 -3.01
N ALA A 291 -15.63 -32.23 -1.82
CA ALA A 291 -16.24 -31.74 -0.59
C ALA A 291 -16.49 -30.22 -0.64
N TRP A 292 -15.51 -29.43 -1.10
CA TRP A 292 -15.64 -27.97 -1.14
C TRP A 292 -16.59 -27.47 -2.22
N GLU A 293 -16.81 -28.21 -3.30
CA GLU A 293 -17.74 -27.85 -4.37
C GLU A 293 -19.22 -28.10 -4.00
N LEU A 294 -19.51 -29.01 -3.06
CA LEU A 294 -20.87 -29.26 -2.58
C LEU A 294 -21.54 -28.01 -1.98
N ASP A 295 -22.82 -27.81 -2.30
CA ASP A 295 -23.64 -26.75 -1.68
C ASP A 295 -24.07 -27.11 -0.25
N ASP A 296 -24.29 -28.40 0.01
CA ASP A 296 -24.66 -28.94 1.31
C ASP A 296 -23.41 -29.15 2.20
N ALA A 297 -23.29 -28.31 3.23
CA ALA A 297 -22.16 -28.32 4.15
C ALA A 297 -22.07 -29.62 4.98
N ASP A 298 -23.20 -30.26 5.32
CA ASP A 298 -23.20 -31.50 6.10
C ASP A 298 -22.74 -32.69 5.25
N LYS A 299 -23.08 -32.70 3.96
CA LYS A 299 -22.49 -33.66 3.00
C LYS A 299 -21.00 -33.42 2.83
N ALA A 300 -20.57 -32.16 2.71
CA ALA A 300 -19.15 -31.81 2.60
C ALA A 300 -18.36 -32.27 3.83
N GLU A 301 -18.86 -31.99 5.03
CA GLU A 301 -18.28 -32.41 6.30
C GLU A 301 -18.17 -33.94 6.40
N ARG A 302 -19.23 -34.68 6.07
CA ARG A 302 -19.20 -36.15 6.06
C ARG A 302 -18.12 -36.69 5.12
N LEU A 303 -17.98 -36.11 3.92
CA LEU A 303 -16.92 -36.52 2.99
C LEU A 303 -15.51 -36.28 3.57
N LEU A 304 -15.27 -35.13 4.21
CA LEU A 304 -13.98 -34.82 4.83
C LEU A 304 -13.69 -35.72 6.03
N ARG A 305 -14.68 -36.00 6.89
CA ARG A 305 -14.54 -36.95 8.00
C ARG A 305 -14.27 -38.37 7.51
N ASN A 306 -14.92 -38.81 6.42
CA ASN A 306 -14.65 -40.11 5.80
C ASN A 306 -13.23 -40.18 5.24
N LEU A 307 -12.75 -39.11 4.61
CA LEU A 307 -11.37 -39.01 4.15
C LEU A 307 -10.38 -39.12 5.30
N ALA A 308 -10.61 -38.38 6.39
CA ALA A 308 -9.78 -38.44 7.59
C ALA A 308 -9.74 -39.87 8.16
N ARG A 309 -10.89 -40.53 8.31
CA ARG A 309 -10.96 -41.93 8.80
C ARG A 309 -10.17 -42.92 7.95
N ARG A 310 -10.20 -42.76 6.62
CA ARG A 310 -9.42 -43.62 5.70
C ARG A 310 -7.92 -43.41 5.83
N LEU A 311 -7.50 -42.16 6.07
CA LEU A 311 -6.08 -41.81 6.21
C LEU A 311 -5.55 -42.04 7.63
N ASP A 312 -6.41 -42.33 8.61
CA ASP A 312 -6.02 -42.37 10.02
C ASP A 312 -4.98 -43.45 10.34
N GLN A 313 -5.09 -44.62 9.69
CA GLN A 313 -4.14 -45.72 9.88
C GLN A 313 -2.76 -45.44 9.25
N GLU A 314 -2.72 -44.86 8.04
CA GLU A 314 -1.48 -44.62 7.30
C GLU A 314 -0.82 -43.27 7.63
N ALA A 315 -1.62 -42.27 8.00
CA ALA A 315 -1.21 -40.89 8.20
C ALA A 315 -2.08 -40.19 9.26
N PRO A 316 -2.02 -40.61 10.55
CA PRO A 316 -2.85 -40.08 11.63
C PRO A 316 -2.70 -38.55 11.81
N GLY A 317 -1.49 -38.02 11.64
CA GLY A 317 -1.26 -36.57 11.69
C GLY A 317 -1.96 -35.79 10.55
N VAL A 318 -2.17 -36.41 9.40
CA VAL A 318 -2.93 -35.82 8.29
C VAL A 318 -4.43 -35.90 8.56
N ALA A 319 -4.91 -37.04 9.07
CA ALA A 319 -6.30 -37.19 9.51
C ALA A 319 -6.67 -36.14 10.57
N ALA A 320 -5.85 -36.00 11.61
CA ALA A 320 -6.00 -34.99 12.65
C ALA A 320 -5.99 -33.57 12.06
N SER A 321 -5.11 -33.30 11.09
CA SER A 321 -5.11 -32.03 10.37
C SER A 321 -6.44 -31.81 9.65
N ILE A 322 -6.95 -32.74 8.86
CA ILE A 322 -8.23 -32.56 8.13
C ILE A 322 -9.38 -32.23 9.09
N LEU A 323 -9.43 -32.90 10.24
CA LEU A 323 -10.46 -32.66 11.27
C LEU A 323 -10.27 -31.30 11.95
N GLU A 324 -9.03 -30.85 12.10
CA GLU A 324 -8.71 -29.56 12.69
C GLU A 324 -9.12 -28.40 11.78
N GLY A 325 -10.01 -27.54 12.29
CA GLY A 325 -10.55 -26.39 11.56
C GLY A 325 -11.58 -26.76 10.49
N LEU A 326 -12.20 -27.94 10.59
CA LEU A 326 -13.23 -28.40 9.65
C LEU A 326 -14.40 -27.43 9.55
N ASP A 327 -14.82 -26.85 10.67
CA ASP A 327 -15.88 -25.86 10.67
C ASP A 327 -15.50 -24.58 9.92
N GLU A 328 -14.29 -24.10 10.15
CA GLU A 328 -13.75 -22.91 9.50
C GLU A 328 -13.54 -23.14 7.99
N MET A 329 -13.19 -24.35 7.56
CA MET A 329 -13.04 -24.67 6.13
C MET A 329 -14.36 -24.64 5.34
N LEU A 330 -15.48 -24.90 6.00
CA LEU A 330 -16.81 -24.99 5.37
C LEU A 330 -17.68 -23.77 5.68
N THR A 331 -17.12 -22.70 6.26
CA THR A 331 -17.88 -21.50 6.63
C THR A 331 -18.59 -20.88 5.43
N VAL A 332 -17.93 -20.73 4.29
CA VAL A 332 -18.57 -20.20 3.06
C VAL A 332 -19.66 -21.12 2.50
N ASN A 333 -19.59 -22.44 2.77
CA ASN A 333 -20.65 -23.39 2.41
C ASN A 333 -21.84 -23.23 3.36
N ARG A 334 -21.59 -23.14 4.68
CA ARG A 334 -22.64 -22.95 5.70
C ARG A 334 -23.36 -21.61 5.58
N LEU A 335 -22.69 -20.58 5.07
CA LEU A 335 -23.30 -19.30 4.71
C LEU A 335 -24.18 -19.37 3.44
N GLY A 336 -24.25 -20.53 2.76
CA GLY A 336 -25.10 -20.71 1.57
C GLY A 336 -24.68 -19.88 0.37
N LEU A 337 -23.38 -19.52 0.27
CA LEU A 337 -22.92 -18.63 -0.79
C LEU A 337 -22.91 -19.33 -2.15
N PRO A 338 -23.16 -18.61 -3.27
CA PRO A 338 -23.05 -19.19 -4.61
C PRO A 338 -21.63 -19.70 -4.92
N VAL A 339 -21.51 -20.82 -5.65
CA VAL A 339 -20.23 -21.47 -6.01
C VAL A 339 -19.17 -20.48 -6.49
N LYS A 340 -19.53 -19.52 -7.38
CA LYS A 340 -18.59 -18.53 -7.93
C LYS A 340 -18.00 -17.61 -6.84
N LEU A 341 -18.81 -17.23 -5.86
CA LEU A 341 -18.38 -16.40 -4.74
C LEU A 341 -17.61 -17.25 -3.71
N ARG A 342 -18.08 -18.46 -3.39
CA ARG A 342 -17.37 -19.43 -2.52
C ARG A 342 -15.94 -19.64 -2.98
N ARG A 343 -15.72 -19.90 -4.28
CA ARG A 343 -14.37 -20.08 -4.84
C ARG A 343 -13.45 -18.87 -4.62
N SER A 344 -14.00 -17.67 -4.53
CA SER A 344 -13.22 -16.43 -4.33
C SER A 344 -12.95 -16.16 -2.84
N LEU A 345 -13.86 -16.57 -1.95
CA LEU A 345 -13.78 -16.33 -0.51
C LEU A 345 -13.24 -17.52 0.30
N ALA A 346 -13.13 -18.70 -0.31
CA ALA A 346 -12.57 -19.90 0.32
C ALA A 346 -11.04 -19.87 0.50
N CYS A 347 -10.37 -18.83 0.00
CA CYS A 347 -8.91 -18.73 0.03
C CYS A 347 -8.39 -17.30 0.24
N THR A 348 -7.12 -17.23 0.63
CA THR A 348 -6.33 -16.02 0.86
C THR A 348 -5.69 -15.47 -0.42
N ASN A 349 -6.18 -15.85 -1.61
CA ASN A 349 -5.54 -15.47 -2.88
C ASN A 349 -5.47 -13.94 -3.11
N SER A 350 -6.41 -13.15 -2.56
CA SER A 350 -6.36 -11.69 -2.71
C SER A 350 -5.19 -11.09 -1.92
N ILE A 351 -5.02 -11.49 -0.65
CA ILE A 351 -3.89 -11.05 0.18
C ILE A 351 -2.56 -11.65 -0.31
N GLU A 352 -2.52 -12.92 -0.74
CA GLU A 352 -1.33 -13.55 -1.31
C GLU A 352 -0.83 -12.86 -2.59
N ASN A 353 -1.76 -12.39 -3.44
CA ASN A 353 -1.41 -11.63 -4.64
C ASN A 353 -0.73 -10.30 -4.28
N MET A 354 -1.30 -9.57 -3.31
CA MET A 354 -0.69 -8.36 -2.75
C MET A 354 0.70 -8.67 -2.19
N MET A 355 0.86 -9.75 -1.43
CA MET A 355 2.16 -10.17 -0.89
C MET A 355 3.16 -10.56 -1.98
N GLY A 356 2.69 -11.11 -3.11
CA GLY A 356 3.50 -11.33 -4.29
C GLY A 356 4.09 -10.04 -4.85
N THR A 357 3.30 -8.96 -4.88
CA THR A 357 3.79 -7.62 -5.27
C THR A 357 4.76 -7.06 -4.24
N VAL A 358 4.48 -7.21 -2.93
CA VAL A 358 5.41 -6.82 -1.86
C VAL A 358 6.77 -7.51 -2.04
N ARG A 359 6.78 -8.84 -2.25
CA ARG A 359 8.01 -9.61 -2.50
C ARG A 359 8.75 -9.11 -3.75
N ARG A 360 8.02 -8.73 -4.80
CA ARG A 360 8.61 -8.15 -6.02
C ARG A 360 9.26 -6.80 -5.74
N VAL A 361 8.58 -5.89 -5.05
CA VAL A 361 9.09 -4.57 -4.66
C VAL A 361 10.32 -4.69 -3.76
N CYS A 362 10.31 -5.66 -2.84
CA CYS A 362 11.40 -5.90 -1.90
C CYS A 362 12.55 -6.74 -2.48
N ARG A 363 12.46 -7.21 -3.73
CA ARG A 363 13.40 -8.20 -4.32
C ARG A 363 14.87 -7.79 -4.23
N ASN A 364 15.14 -6.49 -4.37
CA ASN A 364 16.49 -5.92 -4.34
C ASN A 364 17.01 -5.60 -2.93
N VAL A 365 16.17 -5.72 -1.90
CA VAL A 365 16.57 -5.55 -0.50
C VAL A 365 17.19 -6.85 0.00
N LYS A 366 18.51 -6.87 0.15
CA LYS A 366 19.26 -8.07 0.58
C LYS A 366 19.61 -8.09 2.06
N ARG A 367 19.56 -6.94 2.73
CA ARG A 367 19.92 -6.80 4.14
C ARG A 367 18.89 -5.94 4.86
N TRP A 368 18.04 -6.61 5.62
CA TRP A 368 17.10 -5.99 6.56
C TRP A 368 17.87 -5.57 7.82
N ARG A 369 17.72 -4.31 8.24
CA ARG A 369 18.46 -3.77 9.40
C ARG A 369 17.67 -3.83 10.69
N ASN A 370 16.36 -3.64 10.56
CA ASN A 370 15.39 -3.63 11.64
C ASN A 370 13.99 -3.76 11.03
N ALA A 371 13.00 -3.98 11.86
CA ALA A 371 11.64 -4.11 11.40
C ALA A 371 11.01 -2.80 10.94
N ALA A 372 11.44 -1.64 11.45
CA ALA A 372 10.99 -0.36 10.92
C ALA A 372 11.30 -0.24 9.40
N MET A 373 12.44 -0.77 8.96
CA MET A 373 12.75 -0.88 7.53
C MET A 373 11.83 -1.86 6.80
N ALA A 374 11.54 -3.02 7.39
CA ALA A 374 10.61 -4.00 6.82
C ALA A 374 9.19 -3.43 6.67
N LEU A 375 8.67 -2.76 7.71
CA LEU A 375 7.38 -2.10 7.70
C LEU A 375 7.26 -1.09 6.56
N ARG A 376 8.23 -0.18 6.41
CA ARG A 376 8.21 0.83 5.34
C ARG A 376 8.21 0.23 3.94
N TRP A 377 9.05 -0.78 3.71
CA TRP A 377 9.11 -1.45 2.41
C TRP A 377 7.84 -2.25 2.11
N THR A 378 7.33 -2.96 3.10
CA THR A 378 6.10 -3.75 2.96
C THR A 378 4.89 -2.86 2.74
N ALA A 379 4.72 -1.80 3.52
CA ALA A 379 3.64 -0.84 3.33
C ALA A 379 3.72 -0.17 1.96
N ALA A 380 4.90 0.26 1.53
CA ALA A 380 5.07 0.83 0.19
C ALA A 380 4.74 -0.19 -0.91
N GLY A 381 5.08 -1.47 -0.72
CA GLY A 381 4.70 -2.57 -1.61
C GLY A 381 3.19 -2.88 -1.61
N MET A 382 2.52 -2.77 -0.47
CA MET A 382 1.07 -2.92 -0.34
C MET A 382 0.34 -1.79 -1.07
N MET A 383 0.81 -0.55 -0.91
CA MET A 383 0.28 0.61 -1.64
C MET A 383 0.54 0.51 -3.15
N GLU A 384 1.69 -0.03 -3.56
CA GLU A 384 1.97 -0.31 -4.97
C GLU A 384 1.03 -1.37 -5.53
N ALA A 385 0.74 -2.43 -4.77
CA ALA A 385 -0.22 -3.46 -5.15
C ALA A 385 -1.63 -2.90 -5.33
N ALA A 386 -2.04 -1.97 -4.47
CA ALA A 386 -3.37 -1.35 -4.50
C ALA A 386 -3.70 -0.69 -5.85
N LYS A 387 -2.69 -0.09 -6.51
CA LYS A 387 -2.84 0.53 -7.85
C LYS A 387 -3.31 -0.46 -8.92
N GLY A 388 -3.01 -1.75 -8.76
CA GLY A 388 -3.35 -2.81 -9.70
C GLY A 388 -4.57 -3.63 -9.28
N PHE A 389 -5.25 -3.28 -8.19
CA PHE A 389 -6.36 -4.08 -7.68
C PHE A 389 -7.56 -4.06 -8.63
N ARG A 390 -7.96 -5.26 -9.02
CA ARG A 390 -9.26 -5.51 -9.64
C ARG A 390 -10.26 -5.87 -8.54
N ARG A 391 -11.54 -5.55 -8.79
CA ARG A 391 -12.65 -5.99 -7.95
C ARG A 391 -12.61 -7.50 -7.71
N LEU A 392 -13.15 -7.94 -6.58
CA LEU A 392 -13.30 -9.34 -6.25
C LEU A 392 -14.02 -10.08 -7.39
N LYS A 393 -13.53 -11.26 -7.73
CA LYS A 393 -14.22 -12.10 -8.71
C LYS A 393 -15.61 -12.46 -8.15
N ALA A 394 -16.63 -12.32 -8.98
CA ALA A 394 -18.03 -12.50 -8.59
C ALA A 394 -18.55 -11.48 -7.56
N TYR A 395 -18.00 -10.25 -7.54
CA TYR A 395 -18.47 -9.15 -6.68
C TYR A 395 -19.98 -8.87 -6.77
N LYS A 396 -20.61 -9.15 -7.93
CA LYS A 396 -22.07 -9.03 -8.11
C LYS A 396 -22.89 -9.90 -7.14
N HIS A 397 -22.29 -10.91 -6.51
CA HIS A 397 -22.94 -11.74 -5.50
C HIS A 397 -22.66 -11.29 -4.06
N LEU A 398 -21.91 -10.20 -3.83
CA LEU A 398 -21.66 -9.66 -2.48
C LEU A 398 -22.92 -9.24 -1.71
N PRO A 399 -24.02 -8.79 -2.34
CA PRO A 399 -25.29 -8.59 -1.63
C PRO A 399 -25.79 -9.87 -0.95
N ILE A 400 -25.55 -11.05 -1.54
CA ILE A 400 -25.92 -12.34 -0.94
C ILE A 400 -25.06 -12.61 0.30
N LEU A 401 -23.76 -12.29 0.24
CA LEU A 401 -22.89 -12.38 1.42
C LEU A 401 -23.37 -11.45 2.54
N ARG A 402 -23.71 -10.20 2.24
CA ARG A 402 -24.24 -9.26 3.25
C ARG A 402 -25.49 -9.83 3.92
N ALA A 403 -26.45 -10.32 3.14
CA ALA A 403 -27.67 -10.91 3.67
C ALA A 403 -27.36 -12.14 4.55
N ALA A 404 -26.44 -13.01 4.12
CA ALA A 404 -26.02 -14.17 4.89
C ALA A 404 -25.34 -13.79 6.22
N LEU A 405 -24.47 -12.78 6.22
CA LEU A 405 -23.81 -12.27 7.44
C LEU A 405 -24.82 -11.65 8.42
N ALA A 406 -25.79 -10.89 7.91
CA ALA A 406 -26.86 -10.32 8.72
C ALA A 406 -27.74 -11.41 9.33
N ALA A 407 -28.20 -12.39 8.54
CA ALA A 407 -28.98 -13.52 9.03
C ALA A 407 -28.21 -14.35 10.07
N HIS A 408 -26.91 -14.56 9.87
CA HIS A 408 -26.03 -15.25 10.82
C HIS A 408 -25.93 -14.50 12.15
N GLN A 409 -25.79 -13.16 12.09
CA GLN A 409 -25.77 -12.31 13.28
C GLN A 409 -27.10 -12.37 14.05
N THR A 410 -28.23 -12.22 13.35
CA THR A 410 -29.57 -12.30 13.97
C THR A 410 -29.79 -13.63 14.66
N LYS A 411 -29.48 -14.74 13.99
CA LYS A 411 -29.62 -16.09 14.57
C LYS A 411 -28.85 -16.23 15.89
N TYR A 412 -27.63 -15.71 15.95
CA TYR A 412 -26.84 -15.76 17.18
C TYR A 412 -27.44 -14.92 18.30
N VAL A 413 -27.93 -13.71 17.99
CA VAL A 413 -28.58 -12.84 18.98
C VAL A 413 -29.82 -13.52 19.55
N THR A 414 -30.67 -14.13 18.71
CA THR A 414 -31.85 -14.86 19.14
C THR A 414 -31.50 -16.03 20.06
N GLN A 415 -30.56 -16.89 19.64
CA GLN A 415 -30.14 -18.05 20.44
C GLN A 415 -29.56 -17.66 21.80
N ARG A 416 -28.87 -16.52 21.87
CA ARG A 416 -28.31 -16.02 23.13
C ARG A 416 -29.40 -15.52 24.08
N VAL A 417 -30.39 -14.79 23.56
CA VAL A 417 -31.54 -14.33 24.36
C VAL A 417 -32.35 -15.51 24.90
N GLU A 418 -32.58 -16.54 24.08
CA GLU A 418 -33.25 -17.78 24.52
C GLU A 418 -32.46 -18.48 25.62
N HIS A 419 -31.13 -18.62 25.45
CA HIS A 419 -30.29 -19.26 26.46
C HIS A 419 -30.21 -18.48 27.78
N ASP A 420 -30.14 -17.14 27.70
CA ASP A 420 -30.13 -16.28 28.88
C ASP A 420 -31.50 -16.27 29.60
N ALA A 421 -32.61 -16.47 28.86
CA ALA A 421 -33.95 -16.60 29.43
C ALA A 421 -34.21 -17.97 30.08
N ASP A 422 -33.64 -19.05 29.53
CA ASP A 422 -33.72 -20.39 30.12
C ASP A 422 -32.83 -20.55 31.37
N ALA A 423 -31.84 -19.67 31.55
CA ALA A 423 -30.89 -19.68 32.67
C ALA A 423 -31.29 -18.75 33.84
N ALA A 424 -32.31 -17.90 33.65
CA ALA A 424 -32.88 -17.00 34.64
C ALA A 424 -34.11 -17.61 35.30
#